data_AF-A0A6B2G570-F1
#
_entry.id   AF-A0A6B2G570-F1
#
_cell.length_a   1.000
_cell.length_b   1.000
_cell.length_c   1.000
_cell.angle_alpha   90.00
_cell.angle_beta   90.00
_cell.angle_gamma   90.00
#
_symmetry.space_group_name_H-M   'P 1'
#
loop_
_entity.id
_entity.type
_entity.pdbx_description
1 polymer ?
#
loop_
_entity_poly.entity_id
_entity_poly.type
_entity_poly.pdbx_seq_one_letter_code
_entity_poly.pdbx_strand_id
1 'polypeptide(L)'
;PKNSRIYSTNYNPMPFWNVGCQLVALNLQTSDVYEQLNYTKFCQNSGLGYVLKPNLMTNTNKKFNPISANIIEDVVPLRAIIKLISAQFVIDKSTEIIACVETFGLPKDQYSFKVKVKKILDENTIFEKNEIILE
;
A
#
# COMPACT_ATOMS: atom_id res chain seq x y z
N PRO A 1 15.39 10.66 -6.43
CA PRO A 1 14.40 11.76 -6.51
C PRO A 1 14.82 12.79 -7.57
N LYS A 2 13.88 13.48 -8.25
CA LYS A 2 14.23 14.63 -9.12
C LYS A 2 14.68 15.82 -8.26
N ASN A 3 15.63 16.62 -8.75
CA ASN A 3 16.15 17.78 -8.03
C ASN A 3 15.09 18.87 -7.75
N SER A 4 13.96 18.87 -8.45
CA SER A 4 12.83 19.78 -8.18
C SER A 4 12.13 19.53 -6.84
N ARG A 5 12.40 18.41 -6.16
CA ARG A 5 11.83 18.06 -4.85
C ARG A 5 12.65 18.68 -3.72
N ILE A 6 12.72 20.02 -3.71
CA ILE A 6 13.51 20.80 -2.75
C ILE A 6 13.08 20.59 -1.29
N TYR A 7 11.82 20.22 -1.07
CA TYR A 7 11.27 19.91 0.26
C TYR A 7 11.43 18.43 0.65
N SER A 8 12.30 17.69 -0.03
CA SER A 8 12.58 16.27 0.27
C SER A 8 11.37 15.32 0.18
N THR A 9 10.32 15.67 -0.57
CA THR A 9 9.16 14.79 -0.77
C THR A 9 9.54 13.52 -1.53
N ASN A 10 8.91 12.39 -1.22
CA ASN A 10 9.14 11.14 -1.94
C ASN A 10 8.26 11.01 -3.18
N TYR A 11 8.72 10.18 -4.11
CA TYR A 11 7.92 9.71 -5.24
C TYR A 11 7.36 8.32 -4.90
N ASN A 12 6.29 7.92 -5.58
CA ASN A 12 5.74 6.58 -5.43
C ASN A 12 6.77 5.53 -5.88
N PRO A 13 7.25 4.62 -5.01
CA PRO A 13 8.23 3.61 -5.37
C PRO A 13 7.62 2.44 -6.16
N MET A 14 6.29 2.24 -6.10
CA MET A 14 5.62 1.08 -6.70
C MET A 14 5.90 0.89 -8.20
N PRO A 15 5.84 1.92 -9.07
CA PRO A 15 6.12 1.73 -10.49
C PRO A 15 7.51 1.16 -10.77
N PHE A 16 8.51 1.52 -9.95
CA PHE A 16 9.88 1.04 -10.08
C PHE A 16 10.01 -0.40 -9.58
N TRP A 17 9.37 -0.73 -8.46
CA TRP A 17 9.32 -2.12 -7.98
C TRP A 17 8.57 -3.03 -8.96
N ASN A 18 7.49 -2.56 -9.58
CA ASN A 18 6.70 -3.32 -10.55
C ASN A 18 7.50 -3.69 -11.80
N VAL A 19 8.51 -2.89 -12.19
CA VAL A 19 9.43 -3.23 -13.29
C VAL A 19 10.69 -3.96 -12.81
N GLY A 20 10.84 -4.18 -11.51
CA GLY A 20 11.93 -4.97 -10.93
C GLY A 20 13.18 -4.21 -10.52
N CYS A 21 13.13 -2.87 -10.46
CA CYS A 21 14.20 -2.08 -9.88
C CYS A 21 14.43 -2.47 -8.42
N GLN A 22 15.69 -2.72 -8.07
CA GLN A 22 16.11 -3.22 -6.77
C GLN A 22 16.42 -2.08 -5.80
N LEU A 23 17.04 -1.01 -6.30
CA LEU A 23 17.47 0.14 -5.52
C LEU A 23 16.61 1.35 -5.85
N VAL A 24 15.46 1.46 -5.17
CA VAL A 24 14.50 2.56 -5.33
C VAL A 24 14.69 3.54 -4.17
N ALA A 25 15.62 4.50 -4.35
CA ALA A 25 16.05 5.40 -3.28
C ALA A 25 15.00 6.46 -2.93
N LEU A 26 14.65 6.53 -1.64
CA LEU A 26 13.75 7.53 -1.03
C LEU A 26 14.49 8.38 0.02
N ASN A 27 13.88 9.49 0.38
CA ASN A 27 14.30 10.40 1.44
C ASN A 27 13.71 9.93 2.78
N LEU A 28 14.54 9.34 3.64
CA LEU A 28 14.12 8.82 4.95
C LEU A 28 13.78 9.93 5.97
N GLN A 29 14.27 11.16 5.75
CA GLN A 29 13.97 12.30 6.62
C GLN A 29 12.51 12.77 6.52
N THR A 30 11.77 12.34 5.50
CA THR A 30 10.38 12.72 5.25
C THR A 30 9.47 11.52 5.48
N SER A 31 8.74 11.50 6.59
CA SER A 31 7.76 10.43 6.87
C SER A 31 6.42 10.68 6.15
N ASP A 32 6.47 10.57 4.82
CA ASP A 32 5.27 10.56 3.97
C ASP A 32 4.78 9.13 3.72
N VAL A 33 3.63 9.00 3.04
CA VAL A 33 3.02 7.70 2.72
C VAL A 33 3.98 6.75 1.98
N TYR A 34 4.91 7.28 1.18
CA TYR A 34 5.83 6.47 0.40
C TYR A 34 7.03 5.99 1.20
N GLU A 35 7.50 6.78 2.17
CA GLU A 35 8.46 6.33 3.18
C GLU A 35 7.83 5.24 4.06
N GLN A 36 6.59 5.42 4.52
CA GLN A 36 5.86 4.40 5.29
C GLN A 36 5.69 3.09 4.50
N LEU A 37 5.37 3.19 3.20
CA LEU A 37 5.31 2.04 2.30
C LEU A 37 6.67 1.34 2.15
N ASN A 38 7.75 2.11 2.07
CA ASN A 38 9.10 1.56 2.03
C ASN A 38 9.49 0.86 3.34
N TYR A 39 9.22 1.49 4.48
CA TYR A 39 9.44 0.91 5.80
C TYR A 39 8.70 -0.43 5.95
N THR A 40 7.38 -0.44 5.71
CA THR A 40 6.54 -1.65 5.83
C THR A 40 6.96 -2.78 4.89
N LYS A 41 7.35 -2.47 3.64
CA LYS A 41 7.88 -3.46 2.70
C LYS A 41 9.13 -4.13 3.25
N PHE A 42 10.08 -3.35 3.80
CA PHE A 42 11.36 -3.89 4.27
C PHE A 42 11.35 -4.40 5.72
N CYS A 43 10.26 -4.21 6.47
CA CYS A 43 9.99 -4.96 7.70
C CYS A 43 9.75 -6.45 7.42
N GLN A 44 9.38 -6.83 6.19
CA GLN A 44 9.33 -8.23 5.77
C GLN A 44 10.70 -8.89 5.89
N ASN A 45 10.73 -10.23 5.90
CA ASN A 45 11.99 -10.98 6.01
C ASN A 45 12.82 -10.53 7.22
N SER A 46 12.15 -10.38 8.38
CA SER A 46 12.77 -10.01 9.67
C SER A 46 13.48 -8.66 9.68
N GLY A 47 13.11 -7.72 8.81
CA GLY A 47 13.73 -6.40 8.80
C GLY A 47 15.14 -6.36 8.19
N LEU A 48 15.56 -7.39 7.46
CA LEU A 48 16.92 -7.49 6.90
C LEU A 48 17.19 -6.51 5.76
N GLY A 49 16.19 -5.77 5.29
CA GLY A 49 16.33 -4.82 4.17
C GLY A 49 16.33 -5.49 2.78
N TYR A 50 16.06 -6.79 2.70
CA TYR A 50 15.94 -7.53 1.43
C TYR A 50 14.63 -8.31 1.37
N VAL A 51 13.91 -8.13 0.25
CA VAL A 51 12.68 -8.86 -0.07
C VAL A 51 12.88 -9.56 -1.41
N LEU A 52 12.63 -10.86 -1.45
CA LEU A 52 12.75 -11.64 -2.67
C LEU A 52 11.68 -11.20 -3.68
N LYS A 53 12.10 -10.92 -4.93
CA LYS A 53 11.15 -10.61 -6.01
C LYS A 53 10.28 -11.83 -6.33
N PRO A 54 9.00 -11.65 -6.72
CA PRO A 54 8.16 -12.75 -7.21
C PRO A 54 8.83 -13.53 -8.34
N ASN A 55 8.53 -14.84 -8.43
CA ASN A 55 9.09 -15.75 -9.44
C ASN A 55 8.94 -15.19 -10.87
N LEU A 56 7.82 -14.52 -11.15
CA LEU A 56 7.53 -13.89 -12.42
C LEU A 56 8.58 -12.83 -12.86
N MET A 57 9.32 -12.27 -11.91
CA MET A 57 10.33 -11.23 -12.13
C MET A 57 11.77 -11.74 -11.99
N THR A 58 11.94 -13.02 -11.69
CA THR A 58 13.25 -13.68 -11.57
C THR A 58 13.43 -14.80 -12.60
N ASN A 59 12.34 -15.36 -13.12
CA ASN A 59 12.37 -16.42 -14.12
C ASN A 59 12.57 -15.84 -15.53
N THR A 60 13.72 -16.14 -16.15
CA THR A 60 14.09 -15.68 -17.49
C THR A 60 13.23 -16.24 -18.61
N ASN A 61 12.52 -17.33 -18.37
CA ASN A 61 11.63 -17.96 -19.35
C ASN A 61 10.24 -17.32 -19.37
N LYS A 62 9.93 -16.45 -18.40
CA LYS A 62 8.65 -15.76 -18.32
C LYS A 62 8.78 -14.32 -18.79
N LYS A 63 7.79 -13.85 -19.53
CA LYS A 63 7.67 -12.44 -19.90
C LYS A 63 6.61 -11.79 -19.01
N PHE A 64 7.01 -10.76 -18.29
CA PHE A 64 6.11 -9.97 -17.47
C PHE A 64 6.07 -8.53 -17.95
N ASN A 65 4.86 -8.00 -18.14
CA ASN A 65 4.65 -6.59 -18.39
C ASN A 65 3.71 -6.03 -17.30
N PRO A 66 4.21 -5.16 -16.40
CA PRO A 66 3.43 -4.65 -15.28
C PRO A 66 2.31 -3.68 -15.67
N ILE A 67 2.28 -3.24 -16.93
CA ILE A 67 1.25 -2.34 -17.48
C ILE A 67 0.18 -3.14 -18.22
N SER A 68 0.53 -4.31 -18.76
CA SER A 68 -0.41 -5.08 -19.57
C SER A 68 -1.50 -5.71 -18.72
N ALA A 69 -2.72 -5.58 -19.21
CA ALA A 69 -3.94 -6.04 -18.57
C ALA A 69 -4.17 -7.57 -18.59
N ASN A 70 -3.23 -8.33 -19.14
CA ASN A 70 -3.47 -9.72 -19.49
C ASN A 70 -3.28 -10.65 -18.29
N ILE A 71 -4.01 -11.77 -18.34
CA ILE A 71 -3.81 -12.91 -17.45
C ILE A 71 -2.32 -13.26 -17.49
N ILE A 72 -1.67 -13.15 -16.34
CA ILE A 72 -0.29 -13.55 -16.18
C ILE A 72 -0.29 -15.08 -16.07
N GLU A 73 0.37 -15.75 -17.01
CA GLU A 73 0.49 -17.20 -16.98
C GLU A 73 1.11 -17.68 -15.65
N ASP A 74 0.46 -18.67 -15.04
CA ASP A 74 0.77 -19.24 -13.73
C ASP A 74 0.63 -18.28 -12.53
N VAL A 75 -0.15 -17.22 -12.64
CA VAL A 75 -0.56 -16.40 -11.48
C VAL A 75 -2.07 -16.55 -11.29
N VAL A 76 -2.45 -17.03 -10.12
CA VAL A 76 -3.85 -17.08 -9.69
C VAL A 76 -4.19 -15.75 -9.02
N PRO A 77 -5.12 -14.94 -9.55
CA PRO A 77 -5.54 -13.71 -8.89
C PRO A 77 -6.23 -14.04 -7.56
N LEU A 78 -6.00 -13.20 -6.55
CA LEU A 78 -6.61 -13.33 -5.23
C LEU A 78 -7.68 -12.27 -5.05
N ARG A 79 -8.88 -12.72 -4.67
CA ARG A 79 -9.94 -11.82 -4.19
C ARG A 79 -9.81 -11.61 -2.69
N ALA A 80 -9.79 -10.35 -2.26
CA ALA A 80 -9.75 -9.98 -0.84
C ALA A 80 -10.96 -9.10 -0.47
N ILE A 81 -11.51 -9.31 0.73
CA ILE A 81 -12.62 -8.49 1.25
C ILE A 81 -12.16 -7.87 2.56
N ILE A 82 -12.17 -6.53 2.61
CA ILE A 82 -11.81 -5.76 3.80
C ILE A 82 -13.07 -5.16 4.38
N LYS A 83 -13.37 -5.48 5.63
CA LYS A 83 -14.50 -4.92 6.38
C LYS A 83 -14.00 -4.12 7.56
N LEU A 84 -14.29 -2.82 7.57
CA LEU A 84 -14.04 -1.98 8.72
C LEU A 84 -15.17 -2.18 9.73
N ILE A 85 -14.82 -2.61 10.95
CA ILE A 85 -15.78 -2.96 12.01
C ILE A 85 -15.78 -1.88 13.09
N SER A 86 -14.61 -1.61 13.66
CA SER A 86 -14.49 -0.68 14.78
C SER A 86 -13.06 -0.14 14.91
N ALA A 87 -12.90 0.95 15.65
CA ALA A 87 -11.61 1.43 16.12
C ALA A 87 -11.66 1.69 17.64
N GLN A 88 -10.62 1.24 18.34
CA GLN A 88 -10.48 1.38 19.80
C GLN A 88 -9.23 2.20 20.13
N PHE A 89 -9.26 2.87 21.29
CA PHE A 89 -8.13 3.65 21.81
C PHE A 89 -7.59 4.71 20.83
N VAL A 90 -8.46 5.27 19.98
CA VAL A 90 -8.09 6.38 19.10
C VAL A 90 -8.04 7.67 19.92
N ILE A 91 -6.84 7.99 20.41
CA ILE A 91 -6.58 9.19 21.21
C ILE A 91 -6.45 10.40 20.27
N ASP A 92 -7.60 10.96 19.89
CA ASP A 92 -7.72 12.17 19.09
C ASP A 92 -8.81 13.08 19.69
N LYS A 93 -8.61 14.40 19.68
CA LYS A 93 -9.60 15.40 20.11
C LYS A 93 -10.61 15.72 19.00
N SER A 94 -10.39 15.21 17.80
CA SER A 94 -11.29 15.34 16.65
C SER A 94 -12.67 14.74 16.93
N THR A 95 -13.72 15.39 16.38
CA THR A 95 -15.12 14.94 16.46
C THR A 95 -15.45 13.83 15.45
N GLU A 96 -14.56 13.58 14.51
CA GLU A 96 -14.73 12.65 13.41
C GLU A 96 -13.46 11.82 13.25
N ILE A 97 -13.64 10.56 12.89
CA ILE A 97 -12.54 9.63 12.56
C ILE A 97 -12.70 9.24 11.10
N ILE A 98 -11.60 9.25 10.37
CA ILE A 98 -11.54 8.78 8.99
C ILE A 98 -10.67 7.53 8.95
N ALA A 99 -11.27 6.41 8.55
CA ALA A 99 -10.54 5.19 8.21
C ALA A 99 -10.25 5.21 6.71
N CYS A 100 -9.01 4.97 6.34
CA CYS A 100 -8.55 4.93 4.96
C CYS A 100 -7.95 3.56 4.65
N VAL A 101 -8.39 2.95 3.56
CA VAL A 101 -7.85 1.70 3.03
C VAL A 101 -7.28 2.00 1.66
N GLU A 102 -5.99 1.79 1.49
CA GLU A 102 -5.29 1.97 0.22
C GLU A 102 -4.47 0.71 -0.09
N THR A 103 -4.52 0.26 -1.34
CA THR A 103 -3.70 -0.85 -1.84
C THR A 103 -2.62 -0.33 -2.77
N PHE A 104 -1.45 -0.95 -2.70
CA PHE A 104 -0.28 -0.60 -3.51
C PHE A 104 0.19 -1.86 -4.23
N GLY A 105 0.28 -1.79 -5.57
CA GLY A 105 0.54 -2.96 -6.39
C GLY A 105 0.71 -2.58 -7.86
N LEU A 106 0.29 -3.47 -8.76
CA LEU A 106 0.15 -3.12 -10.17
C LEU A 106 -0.93 -2.05 -10.33
N PRO A 107 -0.91 -1.26 -11.42
CA PRO A 107 -1.92 -0.21 -11.64
C PRO A 107 -3.37 -0.71 -11.57
N LYS A 108 -3.61 -1.97 -11.92
CA LYS A 108 -4.93 -2.61 -11.82
C LYS A 108 -5.34 -2.99 -10.40
N ASP A 109 -4.38 -3.23 -9.53
CA ASP A 109 -4.60 -3.70 -8.17
C ASP A 109 -4.67 -2.53 -7.16
N GLN A 110 -4.61 -1.29 -7.67
CA GLN A 110 -4.57 -0.09 -6.85
C GLN A 110 -5.99 0.42 -6.57
N TYR A 111 -6.33 0.48 -5.28
CA TYR A 111 -7.61 0.92 -4.75
C TYR A 111 -7.37 1.92 -3.61
N SER A 112 -8.26 2.89 -3.46
CA SER A 112 -8.29 3.80 -2.31
C SER A 112 -9.75 4.01 -1.90
N PHE A 113 -10.03 3.83 -0.62
CA PHE A 113 -11.35 3.96 -0.05
C PHE A 113 -11.27 4.61 1.32
N LYS A 114 -12.20 5.52 1.60
CA LYS A 114 -12.23 6.30 2.84
C LYS A 114 -13.62 6.23 3.44
N VAL A 115 -13.67 5.96 4.74
CA VAL A 115 -14.89 5.99 5.54
C VAL A 115 -14.74 7.04 6.61
N LYS A 116 -15.74 7.90 6.71
CA LYS A 116 -15.83 8.90 7.76
C LYS A 116 -16.92 8.50 8.75
N VAL A 117 -16.60 8.48 10.03
CA VAL A 117 -17.55 8.18 11.11
C VAL A 117 -17.46 9.25 12.18
N LYS A 118 -18.62 9.62 12.73
CA LYS A 118 -18.68 10.53 13.88
C LYS A 118 -18.14 9.81 15.10
N LYS A 119 -17.18 10.43 15.79
CA LYS A 119 -16.64 9.88 17.02
C LYS A 119 -17.71 9.93 18.10
N ILE A 120 -18.02 8.77 18.67
CA ILE A 120 -18.81 8.69 19.90
C ILE A 120 -17.80 8.82 21.04
N LEU A 121 -17.90 9.89 21.84
CA LEU A 121 -17.05 10.05 23.02
C LEU A 121 -17.36 8.91 24.00
N ASP A 122 -16.32 8.30 24.56
CA ASP A 122 -16.37 7.27 25.61
C ASP A 122 -16.83 5.86 25.19
N GLU A 123 -17.12 5.61 23.89
CA GLU A 123 -17.41 4.28 23.34
C GLU A 123 -16.49 3.92 22.16
N ASN A 124 -16.32 2.62 21.91
CA ASN A 124 -15.63 2.13 20.71
C ASN A 124 -16.32 2.71 19.46
N THR A 125 -15.55 3.27 18.52
CA THR A 125 -16.14 3.78 17.27
C THR A 125 -16.54 2.59 16.39
N ILE A 126 -17.82 2.47 16.04
CA ILE A 126 -18.36 1.39 15.19
C ILE A 126 -18.56 1.92 13.77
N PHE A 127 -18.13 1.16 12.77
CA PHE A 127 -18.31 1.46 11.35
C PHE A 127 -19.48 0.62 10.81
N GLU A 128 -20.64 1.24 10.56
CA GLU A 128 -21.90 0.51 10.34
C GLU A 128 -22.05 -0.20 8.98
N LYS A 129 -21.32 0.18 7.92
CA LYS A 129 -21.37 -0.56 6.63
C LYS A 129 -20.25 -0.16 5.67
N ASN A 130 -19.12 -0.87 5.68
CA ASN A 130 -17.97 -0.52 4.84
C ASN A 130 -17.15 -1.74 4.43
N GLU A 131 -17.73 -2.57 3.56
CA GLU A 131 -17.02 -3.67 2.91
C GLU A 131 -16.41 -3.18 1.60
N ILE A 132 -15.12 -3.47 1.43
CA ILE A 132 -14.36 -3.21 0.22
C ILE A 132 -14.03 -4.56 -0.37
N ILE A 133 -14.43 -4.78 -1.61
CA ILE A 133 -14.08 -5.97 -2.37
C ILE A 133 -12.92 -5.56 -3.29
N LEU A 134 -11.78 -6.20 -3.09
CA LEU A 134 -10.60 -6.10 -3.96
C LEU A 134 -10.66 -7.31 -4.89
N GLU A 135 -10.84 -7.06 -6.18
CA GLU A 135 -10.94 -8.08 -7.25
C GLU A 135 -9.68 -8.15 -8.10
#